data_AF-A0AAJ6D998-F1
#
_entry.id   AF-A0AAJ6D998-F1
#
_cell.length_a   1.000
_cell.length_b   1.000
_cell.length_c   1.000
_cell.angle_alpha   90.00
_cell.angle_beta   90.00
_cell.angle_gamma   90.00
#
_symmetry.space_group_name_H-M   'P 1'
#
loop_
_entity.id
_entity.type
_entity.pdbx_description
1 polymer ?
#
loop_
_entity_poly.entity_id
_entity_poly.type
_entity_poly.pdbx_seq_one_letter_code
_entity_poly.pdbx_strand_id
1 'polypeptide(L)'
;MAGQERRIVVNLQRAPRPDEIVGLNIVTGPLPLGAEIRFRTPSGRFIGSASPFGRTDPNKQLVFQLSLPGRYINGTRLELLADMLDAGSSSPRAPTEQELVSVTAWIMQQ
;
A
#
# COMPACT_ATOMS: atom_id res chain seq x y z
N MET A 1 -18.51 13.97 -0.68
CA MET A 1 -17.19 14.49 -0.29
C MET A 1 -16.19 13.37 -0.51
N ALA A 2 -15.40 13.43 -1.57
CA ALA A 2 -14.45 12.37 -1.88
C ALA A 2 -13.34 12.36 -0.82
N GLY A 3 -13.18 11.26 -0.11
CA GLY A 3 -11.99 11.07 0.72
C GLY A 3 -10.78 11.18 -0.19
N GLN A 4 -9.86 12.11 0.11
CA GLN A 4 -8.64 12.25 -0.67
C GLN A 4 -7.86 10.94 -0.53
N GLU A 5 -7.67 10.20 -1.61
CA GLU A 5 -6.77 9.04 -1.65
C GLU A 5 -5.37 9.54 -2.01
N ARG A 6 -4.33 8.94 -1.43
CA ARG A 6 -2.95 9.19 -1.83
C ARG A 6 -2.61 8.31 -3.03
N ARG A 7 -2.32 8.92 -4.18
CA ARG A 7 -1.81 8.21 -5.36
C ARG A 7 -0.31 7.94 -5.19
N ILE A 8 0.07 6.69 -5.43
CA ILE A 8 1.44 6.21 -5.35
C ILE A 8 1.79 5.63 -6.71
N VAL A 9 2.97 5.99 -7.22
CA VAL A 9 3.46 5.51 -8.51
C VAL A 9 4.83 4.89 -8.29
N VAL A 10 4.95 3.61 -8.66
CA VAL A 10 6.21 2.86 -8.60
C VAL A 10 6.56 2.39 -10.01
N ASN A 11 7.78 2.69 -10.45
CA ASN A 11 8.27 2.23 -11.75
C ASN A 11 8.99 0.89 -11.57
N LEU A 12 8.48 -0.15 -12.21
CA LEU A 12 9.11 -1.46 -12.31
C LEU A 12 10.19 -1.43 -13.39
N GLN A 13 11.22 -2.26 -13.24
CA GLN A 13 12.32 -2.38 -14.21
C GLN A 13 11.85 -2.88 -15.58
N ARG A 14 10.76 -3.66 -15.61
CA ARG A 14 10.08 -4.10 -16.83
C ARG A 14 8.60 -4.34 -16.54
N ALA A 15 7.81 -4.56 -17.59
CA ALA A 15 6.44 -5.00 -17.42
C ALA A 15 6.42 -6.45 -16.86
N PRO A 16 5.61 -6.73 -15.83
CA PRO A 16 5.42 -8.09 -15.35
C PRO A 16 4.57 -8.88 -16.35
N ARG A 17 4.82 -10.19 -16.44
CA ARG A 17 3.97 -11.11 -17.19
C ARG A 17 2.67 -11.35 -16.43
N PRO A 18 1.57 -11.75 -17.09
CA PRO A 18 0.28 -11.95 -16.44
C PRO A 18 0.26 -12.94 -15.27
N ASP A 19 1.17 -13.91 -15.28
CA ASP A 19 1.37 -14.99 -14.30
C ASP A 19 2.43 -14.68 -13.23
N GLU A 20 3.23 -13.64 -13.42
CA GLU A 20 4.20 -13.19 -12.43
C GLU A 20 3.52 -12.51 -11.24
N ILE A 21 4.22 -12.51 -10.11
CA ILE A 21 3.81 -11.77 -8.91
C ILE A 21 4.70 -10.55 -8.75
N VAL A 22 4.08 -9.40 -8.48
CA VAL A 22 4.77 -8.20 -8.03
C VAL A 22 4.65 -8.10 -6.52
N GLY A 23 5.78 -8.19 -5.83
CA GLY A 23 5.89 -7.92 -4.41
C GLY A 23 5.87 -6.42 -4.13
N LEU A 24 5.21 -6.04 -3.05
CA LEU A 24 5.17 -4.69 -2.52
C LEU A 24 5.79 -4.70 -1.12
N ASN A 25 6.69 -3.77 -0.85
CA ASN A 25 7.21 -3.52 0.49
C ASN A 25 6.74 -2.14 0.91
N ILE A 26 5.89 -2.12 1.93
CA ILE A 26 5.26 -0.92 2.46
C ILE A 26 5.89 -0.64 3.81
N VAL A 27 6.43 0.56 3.97
CA VAL A 27 6.93 1.06 5.25
C VAL A 27 5.95 2.09 5.77
N THR A 28 5.42 1.85 6.96
CA THR A 28 4.59 2.82 7.67
C THR A 28 5.38 3.42 8.83
N GLY A 29 5.09 4.68 9.15
CA GLY A 29 5.48 5.25 10.44
C GLY A 29 4.55 4.79 11.56
N PRO A 30 4.59 5.48 12.70
CA PRO A 30 3.63 5.28 13.78
C PRO A 30 2.19 5.46 13.29
N LEU A 31 1.38 4.41 13.37
CA LEU A 31 -0.06 4.50 13.13
C LEU A 31 -0.82 4.44 14.47
N PRO A 32 -1.95 5.15 14.62
CA PRO A 32 -2.83 4.99 15.78
C PRO A 32 -3.35 3.54 15.90
N LEU A 33 -3.51 3.03 17.13
CA LEU A 33 -4.10 1.70 17.33
C LEU A 33 -5.50 1.65 16.72
N GLY A 34 -5.78 0.58 15.96
CA GLY A 34 -7.05 0.41 15.26
C GLY A 34 -7.16 1.16 13.92
N ALA A 35 -6.14 1.95 13.55
CA ALA A 35 -6.07 2.54 12.23
C ALA A 35 -5.53 1.55 11.19
N GLU A 36 -5.93 1.74 9.93
CA GLU A 36 -5.55 0.89 8.82
C GLU A 36 -5.29 1.74 7.57
N ILE A 37 -4.14 1.53 6.91
CA ILE A 37 -3.91 2.04 5.56
C ILE A 37 -4.27 0.94 4.57
N ARG A 38 -5.20 1.21 3.65
CA ARG A 38 -5.69 0.26 2.66
C ARG A 38 -5.15 0.62 1.29
N PHE A 39 -4.68 -0.39 0.56
CA PHE A 39 -4.08 -0.23 -0.76
C PHE A 39 -4.99 -0.84 -1.83
N ARG A 40 -5.25 -0.06 -2.87
CA ARG A 40 -6.05 -0.47 -4.02
C ARG A 40 -5.36 -0.16 -5.33
N THR A 41 -5.75 -0.84 -6.40
CA THR A 41 -5.46 -0.39 -7.77
C THR A 41 -6.35 0.81 -8.12
N PRO A 42 -6.04 1.57 -9.19
CA PRO A 42 -6.93 2.62 -9.71
C PRO A 42 -8.31 2.11 -10.15
N SER A 43 -8.42 0.82 -10.48
CA SER A 43 -9.69 0.16 -10.79
C SER A 43 -10.49 -0.23 -9.53
N GLY A 44 -10.03 0.12 -8.34
CA GLY A 44 -10.69 -0.16 -7.06
C GLY A 44 -10.44 -1.57 -6.50
N ARG A 45 -9.57 -2.39 -7.11
CA ARG A 45 -9.24 -3.72 -6.59
C ARG A 45 -8.45 -3.58 -5.30
N PHE A 46 -8.94 -4.18 -4.22
CA PHE A 46 -8.22 -4.27 -2.96
C PHE A 46 -7.00 -5.19 -3.09
N ILE A 47 -5.86 -4.71 -2.62
CA ILE A 47 -4.58 -5.43 -2.64
C ILE A 47 -4.27 -5.97 -1.24
N GLY A 48 -4.53 -5.14 -0.22
CA GLY A 48 -4.27 -5.45 1.18
C GLY A 48 -4.16 -4.16 1.99
N SER A 49 -3.69 -4.30 3.22
CA SER A 49 -3.61 -3.19 4.16
C SER A 49 -2.46 -3.33 5.14
N ALA A 50 -2.11 -2.20 5.77
CA ALA A 50 -1.12 -2.08 6.82
C ALA A 50 -1.80 -1.56 8.09
N SER A 51 -1.67 -2.31 9.19
CA SER A 51 -2.24 -1.99 10.50
C SER A 51 -1.18 -2.18 11.59
N PRO A 52 -1.18 -1.37 12.66
CA PRO A 52 -0.05 -1.28 13.60
C PRO A 52 0.05 -2.42 14.62
N PHE A 53 -0.51 -3.59 14.34
CA PHE A 53 -0.42 -4.73 15.23
C PHE A 53 0.98 -5.37 15.19
N GLY A 54 1.44 -5.88 16.33
CA GLY A 54 2.74 -6.56 16.44
C GLY A 54 3.93 -5.65 16.74
N ARG A 55 3.74 -4.33 16.86
CA ARG A 55 4.81 -3.42 17.33
C ARG A 55 5.00 -3.51 18.84
N THR A 56 6.26 -3.54 19.28
CA THR A 56 6.63 -3.41 20.70
C THR A 56 6.86 -1.95 21.13
N ASP A 57 7.10 -1.06 20.16
CA ASP A 57 7.33 0.37 20.36
C ASP A 57 6.38 1.15 19.44
N PRO A 58 5.53 2.04 19.97
CA PRO A 58 4.59 2.83 19.17
C PRO A 58 5.28 3.76 18.16
N ASN A 59 6.53 4.15 18.40
CA ASN A 59 7.27 5.09 17.56
C ASN A 59 8.08 4.41 16.44
N LYS A 60 8.12 3.08 16.40
CA LYS A 60 8.84 2.35 15.35
C LYS A 60 8.06 2.29 14.05
N GLN A 61 8.81 2.33 12.96
CA GLN A 61 8.29 1.98 11.65
C GLN A 61 7.99 0.49 11.58
N LEU A 62 6.99 0.14 10.78
CA LEU A 62 6.63 -1.24 10.48
C LEU A 62 6.77 -1.50 8.98
N VAL A 63 7.07 -2.74 8.65
CA VAL A 63 7.22 -3.22 7.27
C VAL A 63 6.14 -4.24 6.98
N PHE A 64 5.42 -4.02 5.89
CA PHE A 64 4.37 -4.92 5.41
C PHE A 64 4.72 -5.37 4.00
N GLN A 65 4.51 -6.66 3.74
CA GLN A 65 4.68 -7.23 2.42
C GLN A 65 3.31 -7.62 1.85
N LEU A 66 2.98 -7.05 0.70
CA LEU A 66 1.79 -7.41 -0.08
C LEU A 66 2.21 -7.94 -1.44
N SER A 67 1.29 -8.60 -2.14
CA SER A 67 1.55 -9.16 -3.47
C SER A 67 0.41 -8.83 -4.42
N LEU A 68 0.74 -8.48 -5.66
CA LEU A 68 -0.21 -8.22 -6.73
C LEU A 68 0.14 -9.04 -7.97
N PRO A 69 -0.79 -9.80 -8.55
CA PRO A 69 -0.55 -10.47 -9.84
C PRO A 69 -0.26 -9.49 -10.97
N GLY A 70 0.71 -9.83 -11.82
CA GLY A 70 1.17 -9.00 -12.94
C GLY A 70 0.08 -8.67 -13.96
N ARG A 71 -0.94 -9.53 -14.11
CA ARG A 71 -2.13 -9.27 -14.93
C ARG A 71 -2.92 -8.00 -14.56
N TYR A 72 -2.68 -7.42 -13.38
CA TYR A 72 -3.32 -6.19 -12.94
C TYR A 72 -2.45 -4.94 -13.15
N ILE A 73 -1.31 -5.09 -13.82
CA ILE A 73 -0.31 -4.04 -14.01
C ILE A 73 -0.13 -3.81 -15.50
N ASN A 74 -0.34 -2.57 -15.94
CA ASN A 74 -0.20 -2.18 -17.34
C ASN A 74 1.16 -1.53 -17.58
N GLY A 75 2.03 -2.22 -18.32
CA GLY A 75 3.37 -1.74 -18.62
C GLY A 75 4.28 -1.75 -17.38
N THR A 76 5.20 -0.80 -17.31
CA THR A 76 6.20 -0.69 -16.23
C THR A 76 5.73 0.16 -15.05
N ARG A 77 4.61 0.87 -15.18
CA ARG A 77 4.14 1.84 -14.19
C ARG A 77 3.06 1.21 -13.31
N LEU A 78 3.44 0.86 -12.08
CA LEU A 78 2.50 0.42 -11.06
C LEU A 78 1.90 1.64 -10.37
N GLU A 79 0.58 1.77 -10.46
CA GLU A 79 -0.17 2.79 -9.73
C GLU A 79 -0.98 2.15 -8.61
N LEU A 80 -0.92 2.75 -7.43
CA LEU A 80 -1.68 2.35 -6.26
C LEU A 80 -2.41 3.57 -5.70
N LEU A 81 -3.55 3.33 -5.08
CA LEU A 81 -4.29 4.29 -4.28
C LEU A 81 -4.25 3.83 -2.83
N ALA A 82 -3.86 4.72 -1.93
CA ALA A 82 -3.88 4.46 -0.50
C ALA A 82 -4.87 5.39 0.18
N ASP A 83 -5.75 4.81 0.99
CA ASP A 83 -6.55 5.56 1.96
C ASP A 83 -6.25 5.03 3.36
N MET A 84 -6.58 5.84 4.36
CA MET A 84 -6.45 5.50 5.76
C MET A 84 -7.82 5.60 6.42
N LEU A 85 -8.14 4.58 7.20
CA LEU A 85 -9.29 4.55 8.09
C LEU A 85 -8.76 4.68 9.52
N ASP A 86 -9.09 5.78 10.19
CA ASP A 86 -8.77 5.95 11.61
C ASP A 86 -9.67 5.06 12.48
N ALA A 87 -9.18 4.71 13.67
CA ALA A 87 -9.92 3.89 14.61
C ALA A 87 -11.27 4.53 14.97
N GLY A 88 -12.36 3.79 14.77
CA GLY A 88 -13.72 4.25 15.04
C GLY A 88 -14.28 5.26 14.02
N SER A 89 -13.51 5.64 13.00
CA SER A 89 -14.00 6.46 11.89
C SER A 89 -14.67 5.60 10.83
N SER A 90 -15.71 6.13 10.19
CA SER A 90 -16.30 5.57 8.96
C SER A 90 -15.90 6.34 7.71
N SER A 91 -15.17 7.45 7.86
CA SER A 91 -14.75 8.31 6.75
C SER A 91 -13.26 8.13 6.48
N PRO A 92 -12.88 7.60 5.30
CA PRO A 92 -11.47 7.46 4.92
C PRO A 92 -10.86 8.83 4.55
N ARG A 93 -9.54 8.93 4.74
CA ARG A 93 -8.70 10.08 4.37
C ARG A 93 -7.39 9.63 3.72
N ALA A 94 -6.60 10.56 3.20
CA ALA A 94 -5.25 10.23 2.73
C ALA A 94 -4.35 9.93 3.93
N PRO A 95 -3.47 8.91 3.86
CA PRO A 95 -2.35 8.82 4.78
C PRO A 95 -1.38 9.97 4.53
N THR A 96 -0.82 10.52 5.61
CA THR A 96 0.26 11.51 5.56
C THR A 96 1.58 10.88 5.09
N GLU A 97 2.61 11.71 4.87
CA GLU A 97 3.96 11.23 4.54
C GLU A 97 4.64 10.51 5.70
N GLN A 98 4.31 10.89 6.94
CA GLN A 98 4.81 10.25 8.15
C GLN A 98 4.13 8.90 8.39
N GLU A 99 2.84 8.78 8.05
CA GLU A 99 2.09 7.53 8.21
C GLU A 99 2.45 6.52 7.12
N LEU A 100 2.51 6.94 5.86
CA LEU A 100 2.98 6.13 4.74
C LEU A 100 4.35 6.64 4.25
N VAL A 101 5.40 6.03 4.79
CA VAL A 101 6.78 6.46 4.60
C VAL A 101 7.30 6.06 3.23
N SER A 102 7.13 4.79 2.84
CA SER A 102 7.56 4.34 1.52
C SER A 102 6.77 3.15 0.99
N VAL A 103 6.73 3.04 -0.33
CA VAL A 103 6.26 1.86 -1.05
C VAL A 103 7.26 1.57 -2.15
N THR A 104 7.82 0.37 -2.13
CA THR A 104 8.66 -0.16 -3.21
C THR A 104 8.04 -1.42 -3.78
N ALA A 105 8.42 -1.76 -5.01
CA ALA A 105 7.88 -2.92 -5.70
C ALA A 105 8.96 -3.65 -6.49
N TRP A 106 8.83 -4.97 -6.60
CA TRP A 106 9.71 -5.82 -7.41
C TRP A 106 8.91 -6.96 -8.02
N ILE A 107 9.35 -7.43 -9.19
CA ILE A 107 8.83 -8.67 -9.78
C ILE A 107 9.50 -9.82 -9.04
N MET A 108 8.72 -10.71 -8.45
CA MET A 108 9.23 -11.92 -7.81
C MET A 108 9.77 -12.86 -8.90
N GLN A 109 11.01 -13.29 -8.74
CA GLN A 109 11.58 -14.35 -9.56
C GLN A 109 11.01 -15.68 -9.09
N GLN A 110 10.41 -16.43 -10.01
CA GLN A 110 9.98 -17.82 -9.78
C GLN A 110 11.13 -18.76 -10.11
#